data_AF-A0A2U1MEK1-F1
#
_entry.id   AF-A0A2U1MEK1-F1
#
_cell.length_a   1.000
_cell.length_b   1.000
_cell.length_c   1.000
_cell.angle_alpha   90.00
_cell.angle_beta   90.00
_cell.angle_gamma   90.00
#
_symmetry.space_group_name_H-M   'P 1'
#
loop_
_entity.id
_entity.type
_entity.pdbx_description
1 polymer ?
#
loop_
_entity_poly.entity_id
_entity_poly.type
_entity_poly.pdbx_seq_one_letter_code
_entity_poly.pdbx_strand_id
1 'polypeptide(L)'
;MLSLVWYPFPTQKGFADFLSNFPLLEDLVLIIPNQRNSLKLSSPSLRKLVLHVSCDLEEIDINTPNLLSFSYSDWPHVFEKNSPALKACMDCYIMADVDTLWFQKLRRFLDKTNTFNNLKLQISMDSTADSALKLIRSPPYQLEHVELDLFSTVNVAKAVEETLWCCRPRSLTLISDFSHDFEEQSRVVKFTYKTLLQQEEQGQIDIQFVLSYSSKAKRNFSDLNSLLKALARNQRKLTITFVKEEVIFIFLLTSKQFFVNEHRYGDCMMHRNPSVRIKDNRVLTVYQGSFCFLVIVQIMLLFS
;
A
#
# COMPACT_ATOMS: atom_id res chain seq x y z
N MET A 1 3.66 13.44 24.42
CA MET A 1 4.81 12.56 24.10
C MET A 1 5.57 12.16 25.35
N LEU A 2 5.52 10.87 25.71
CA LEU A 2 6.31 10.28 26.79
C LEU A 2 7.42 9.42 26.18
N SER A 3 8.67 9.65 26.58
CA SER A 3 9.83 8.92 26.08
C SER A 3 10.43 8.07 27.19
N LEU A 4 10.56 6.77 26.95
CA LEU A 4 11.13 5.82 27.90
C LEU A 4 12.39 5.18 27.31
N VAL A 5 13.47 5.33 28.05
CA VAL A 5 14.68 4.54 27.88
C VAL A 5 14.70 3.53 29.01
N TRP A 6 14.67 2.25 28.70
CA TRP A 6 14.59 1.21 29.74
C TRP A 6 15.86 0.38 29.84
N TYR A 7 16.42 0.37 31.05
CA TYR A 7 17.53 -0.50 31.43
C TYR A 7 17.46 -0.81 32.94
N PRO A 8 17.30 -2.10 33.34
CA PRO A 8 16.88 -3.24 32.53
C PRO A 8 15.41 -3.13 32.08
N PHE A 9 15.05 -3.86 31.01
CA PHE A 9 13.66 -3.90 30.54
C PHE A 9 12.75 -4.49 31.64
N PRO A 10 11.67 -3.80 32.05
CA PRO A 10 10.76 -4.35 33.04
C PRO A 10 10.11 -5.62 32.49
N THR A 11 9.70 -6.50 33.40
CA THR A 11 8.90 -7.66 33.00
C THR A 11 7.67 -7.20 32.21
N GLN A 12 7.12 -8.06 31.34
CA GLN A 12 5.90 -7.76 30.59
C GLN A 12 4.76 -7.23 31.48
N LYS A 13 4.68 -7.74 32.72
CA LYS A 13 3.74 -7.26 33.74
C LYS A 13 4.05 -5.83 34.17
N GLY A 14 5.31 -5.51 34.48
CA GLY A 14 5.73 -4.16 34.86
C GLY A 14 5.46 -3.13 33.76
N PHE A 15 5.57 -3.50 32.48
CA PHE A 15 5.20 -2.58 31.39
C PHE A 15 3.69 -2.35 31.30
N ALA A 16 2.89 -3.41 31.42
CA ALA A 16 1.43 -3.27 31.44
C ALA A 16 0.97 -2.39 32.62
N ASP A 17 1.55 -2.61 33.82
CA ASP A 17 1.29 -1.82 35.01
C ASP A 17 1.68 -0.35 34.79
N PHE A 18 2.83 -0.09 34.14
CA PHE A 18 3.24 1.26 33.77
C PHE A 18 2.21 1.95 32.85
N LEU A 19 1.82 1.32 31.74
CA LEU A 19 0.84 1.88 30.80
C LEU A 19 -0.52 2.14 31.47
N SER A 20 -0.90 1.30 32.44
CA SER A 20 -2.16 1.46 33.18
C SER A 20 -2.22 2.74 34.01
N ASN A 21 -1.07 3.27 34.43
CA ASN A 21 -0.98 4.55 35.14
C ASN A 21 -1.17 5.76 34.21
N PHE A 22 -1.12 5.56 32.89
CA PHE A 22 -1.28 6.62 31.90
C PHE A 22 -2.39 6.28 30.89
N PRO A 23 -3.66 6.21 31.33
CA PRO A 23 -4.78 5.81 30.47
C PRO A 23 -5.06 6.78 29.32
N LEU A 24 -4.53 8.01 29.36
CA LEU A 24 -4.66 9.02 28.31
C LEU A 24 -3.40 9.16 27.45
N LEU A 25 -2.45 8.22 27.55
CA LEU A 25 -1.20 8.30 26.81
C LEU A 25 -1.43 8.06 25.32
N GLU A 26 -1.34 9.12 24.52
CA GLU A 26 -1.48 9.06 23.06
C GLU A 26 -0.16 8.79 22.32
N ASP A 27 0.97 9.23 22.89
CA ASP A 27 2.28 9.20 22.22
C ASP A 27 3.34 8.53 23.10
N LEU A 28 3.93 7.43 22.61
CA LEU A 28 4.96 6.68 23.31
C LEU A 28 6.19 6.45 22.43
N VAL A 29 7.36 6.75 22.99
CA VAL A 29 8.66 6.38 22.41
C VAL A 29 9.31 5.36 23.34
N LEU A 30 9.67 4.19 22.79
CA LEU A 30 10.38 3.13 23.50
C LEU A 30 11.74 2.91 22.84
N ILE A 31 12.78 2.94 23.67
CA ILE A 31 14.13 2.54 23.27
C ILE A 31 14.47 1.22 23.98
N ILE A 32 14.53 0.13 23.22
CA ILE A 32 14.76 -1.23 23.72
C ILE A 32 16.08 -1.76 23.13
N PRO A 33 17.19 -1.70 23.88
CA PRO A 33 18.51 -2.01 23.37
C PRO A 33 18.80 -3.52 23.18
N ASN A 34 18.03 -4.43 23.79
CA ASN A 34 18.32 -5.87 23.80
C ASN A 34 17.34 -6.71 22.95
N GLN A 35 17.91 -7.56 22.09
CA GLN A 35 17.22 -8.38 21.07
C GLN A 35 16.36 -9.54 21.60
N ARG A 36 16.32 -9.80 22.92
CA ARG A 36 15.75 -11.04 23.48
C ARG A 36 14.34 -10.92 24.06
N ASN A 37 13.69 -9.77 23.91
CA ASN A 37 12.43 -9.52 24.58
C ASN A 37 11.31 -9.38 23.57
N SER A 38 10.34 -10.29 23.64
CA SER A 38 9.04 -10.09 23.00
C SER A 38 8.35 -8.88 23.59
N LEU A 39 7.87 -7.97 22.75
CA LEU A 39 7.13 -6.80 23.16
C LEU A 39 5.64 -7.04 22.95
N LYS A 40 4.89 -7.17 24.04
CA LYS A 40 3.42 -7.07 23.96
C LYS A 40 2.98 -5.72 24.46
N LEU A 41 2.25 -4.99 23.64
CA LEU A 41 1.76 -3.66 23.97
C LEU A 41 0.26 -3.61 23.72
N SER A 42 -0.51 -3.22 24.75
CA SER A 42 -1.92 -2.90 24.58
C SER A 42 -2.27 -1.60 25.29
N SER A 43 -2.94 -0.71 24.58
CA SER A 43 -3.41 0.57 25.07
C SER A 43 -4.58 1.05 24.20
N PRO A 44 -5.73 1.41 24.79
CA PRO A 44 -6.86 1.92 24.03
C PRO A 44 -6.62 3.36 23.53
N SER A 45 -5.72 4.12 24.17
CA SER A 45 -5.56 5.55 23.89
C SER A 45 -4.34 5.86 23.03
N LEU A 46 -3.46 4.88 22.81
CA LEU A 46 -2.23 5.11 22.09
C LEU A 46 -2.49 5.32 20.59
N ARG A 47 -1.99 6.43 20.07
CA ARG A 47 -2.14 6.88 18.68
C ARG A 47 -0.81 6.90 17.94
N LYS A 48 0.31 7.14 18.65
CA LYS A 48 1.65 7.10 18.09
C LYS A 48 2.57 6.23 18.94
N LEU A 49 3.26 5.31 18.29
CA LEU A 49 4.28 4.46 18.89
C LEU A 49 5.57 4.55 18.07
N VAL A 50 6.67 4.90 18.72
CA VAL A 50 8.02 4.83 18.14
C VAL A 50 8.81 3.77 18.88
N LEU A 51 9.32 2.80 18.14
CA LEU A 51 10.14 1.70 18.63
C LEU A 51 11.54 1.82 18.03
N HIS A 52 12.50 2.19 18.89
CA HIS A 52 13.92 2.07 18.62
C HIS A 52 14.41 0.76 19.23
N VAL A 53 14.43 -0.30 18.44
CA VAL A 53 14.59 -1.64 18.97
C VAL A 53 15.53 -2.47 18.12
N SER A 54 16.22 -3.38 18.80
CA SER A 54 17.02 -4.44 18.18
C SER A 54 16.27 -5.78 18.10
N CYS A 55 14.99 -5.82 18.50
CA CYS A 55 14.16 -7.03 18.51
C CYS A 55 13.49 -7.30 17.15
N ASP A 56 13.19 -8.57 16.88
CA ASP A 56 12.57 -9.01 15.63
C ASP A 56 11.10 -8.58 15.53
N LEU A 57 10.65 -8.16 14.34
CA LEU A 57 9.25 -7.77 14.06
C LEU A 57 8.22 -8.86 14.45
N GLU A 58 8.61 -10.14 14.43
CA GLU A 58 7.71 -11.24 14.80
C GLU A 58 7.43 -11.33 16.31
N GLU A 59 8.34 -10.81 17.12
CA GLU A 59 8.24 -10.80 18.58
C GLU A 59 7.45 -9.60 19.10
N ILE A 60 7.01 -8.72 18.20
CA ILE A 60 6.21 -7.55 18.49
C ILE A 60 4.73 -7.89 18.30
N ASP A 61 3.95 -7.67 19.35
CA ASP A 61 2.50 -7.86 19.39
C ASP A 61 1.85 -6.57 19.90
N ILE A 62 1.12 -5.89 19.01
CA ILE A 62 0.54 -4.58 19.28
C ILE A 62 -0.98 -4.68 19.17
N ASN A 63 -1.65 -4.54 20.31
CA ASN A 63 -3.11 -4.47 20.40
C ASN A 63 -3.54 -3.06 20.84
N THR A 64 -3.44 -2.11 19.90
CA THR A 64 -3.80 -0.70 20.07
C THR A 64 -4.68 -0.26 18.90
N PRO A 65 -6.01 -0.36 19.00
CA PRO A 65 -6.92 -0.16 17.86
C PRO A 65 -6.93 1.28 17.33
N ASN A 66 -6.55 2.26 18.18
CA ASN A 66 -6.49 3.68 17.82
C ASN A 66 -5.11 4.13 17.32
N LEU A 67 -4.21 3.18 17.02
CA LEU A 67 -2.86 3.49 16.55
C LEU A 67 -2.90 4.03 15.11
N LEU A 68 -2.46 5.27 14.96
CA LEU A 68 -2.40 5.98 13.69
C LEU A 68 -0.98 6.01 13.11
N SER A 69 0.03 5.91 13.98
CA SER A 69 1.43 5.99 13.56
C SER A 69 2.26 4.98 14.33
N PHE A 70 2.97 4.13 13.59
CA PHE A 70 3.93 3.20 14.12
C PHE A 70 5.28 3.42 13.43
N SER A 71 6.32 3.71 14.19
CA SER A 71 7.68 3.85 13.67
C SER A 71 8.57 2.75 14.26
N TYR A 72 9.26 2.02 13.40
CA TYR A 72 10.18 0.95 13.76
C TYR A 72 11.57 1.25 13.21
N SER A 73 12.59 1.24 14.06
CA SER A 73 13.96 1.55 13.64
C SER A 73 15.01 0.82 14.45
N ASP A 74 16.11 0.46 13.78
CA ASP A 74 17.31 -0.12 14.38
C ASP A 74 18.30 0.94 14.90
N TRP A 75 18.07 2.21 14.55
CA TRP A 75 18.87 3.34 14.98
C TRP A 75 18.02 4.36 15.75
N PRO A 76 18.55 4.99 16.83
CA PRO A 76 17.89 6.10 17.51
C PRO A 76 17.97 7.36 16.63
N HIS A 77 17.24 7.37 15.53
CA HIS A 77 17.03 8.56 14.73
C HIS A 77 15.75 9.26 15.21
N VAL A 78 15.82 10.57 15.45
CA VAL A 78 14.65 11.35 15.82
C VAL A 78 13.76 11.46 14.59
N PHE A 79 12.69 10.67 14.54
CA PHE A 79 11.66 10.83 13.52
C PHE A 79 10.90 12.14 13.76
N GLU A 80 11.41 13.25 13.24
CA GLU A 80 10.59 14.44 13.04
C GLU A 80 9.72 14.24 11.80
N LYS A 81 8.57 13.58 12.00
CA LYS A 81 7.49 13.62 11.01
C LYS A 81 6.28 14.29 11.64
N ASN A 82 6.24 15.61 11.50
CA ASN A 82 5.06 16.45 11.73
C ASN A 82 4.12 16.36 10.52
N SER A 83 3.71 15.14 10.15
CA SER A 83 2.57 14.99 9.24
C SER A 83 1.37 14.60 10.10
N PRO A 84 0.28 15.38 10.10
CA PRO A 84 -0.98 14.91 10.64
C PRO A 84 -1.43 13.73 9.75
N ALA A 85 -1.00 12.53 10.11
CA ALA A 85 -1.38 11.32 9.42
C ALA A 85 -2.89 11.12 9.66
N LEU A 86 -3.69 11.54 8.68
CA LEU A 86 -5.14 11.31 8.67
C LEU A 86 -5.48 9.81 8.49
N LYS A 87 -4.48 8.98 8.14
CA LYS A 87 -4.60 7.53 7.95
C LYS A 87 -3.48 6.80 8.67
N ALA A 88 -3.77 5.59 9.12
CA ALA A 88 -2.82 4.72 9.79
C ALA A 88 -1.60 4.43 8.89
N CYS A 89 -0.40 4.69 9.42
CA CYS A 89 0.87 4.59 8.72
C CYS A 89 1.92 3.86 9.56
N MET A 90 2.68 2.97 8.90
CA MET A 90 3.87 2.35 9.44
C MET A 90 5.10 2.95 8.74
N ASP A 91 6.07 3.44 9.52
CA ASP A 91 7.36 3.93 9.02
C ASP A 91 8.47 2.99 9.54
N CYS A 92 9.28 2.42 8.65
CA CYS A 92 10.45 1.62 8.98
C CYS A 92 11.73 2.34 8.55
N TYR A 93 12.68 2.51 9.46
CA TYR A 93 14.01 3.04 9.17
C TYR A 93 15.07 2.05 9.63
N ILE A 94 15.68 1.34 8.69
CA ILE A 94 16.66 0.30 8.97
C ILE A 94 17.97 0.69 8.31
N MET A 95 18.97 1.04 9.12
CA MET A 95 20.32 1.37 8.66
C MET A 95 21.11 0.12 8.27
N ALA A 96 20.90 -0.99 8.98
CA ALA A 96 21.49 -2.27 8.63
C ALA A 96 20.92 -2.79 7.29
N ASP A 97 21.71 -3.62 6.61
CA ASP A 97 21.23 -4.28 5.39
C ASP A 97 20.11 -5.26 5.72
N VAL A 98 18.97 -5.10 5.04
CA VAL A 98 17.84 -6.03 5.14
C VAL A 98 17.99 -7.14 4.10
N ASP A 99 17.54 -8.34 4.47
CA ASP A 99 17.50 -9.50 3.61
C ASP A 99 16.04 -9.90 3.28
N THR A 100 15.88 -10.98 2.52
CA THR A 100 14.56 -11.54 2.20
C THR A 100 13.79 -11.94 3.47
N LEU A 101 14.48 -12.44 4.50
CA LEU A 101 13.85 -12.88 5.75
C LEU A 101 13.20 -11.70 6.48
N TRP A 102 13.81 -10.52 6.47
CA TRP A 102 13.23 -9.31 7.05
C TRP A 102 11.87 -8.96 6.42
N PHE A 103 11.74 -9.04 5.08
CA PHE A 103 10.45 -8.81 4.41
C PHE A 103 9.40 -9.87 4.76
N GLN A 104 9.80 -11.11 5.04
CA GLN A 104 8.87 -12.14 5.54
C GLN A 104 8.36 -11.81 6.94
N LYS A 105 9.25 -11.35 7.83
CA LYS A 105 8.89 -10.90 9.18
C LYS A 105 7.96 -9.68 9.11
N LEU A 106 8.25 -8.72 8.25
CA LEU A 106 7.40 -7.56 7.99
C LEU A 106 6.01 -7.98 7.51
N ARG A 107 5.93 -8.90 6.54
CA ARG A 107 4.65 -9.40 6.05
C ARG A 107 3.82 -10.04 7.14
N ARG A 108 4.42 -10.91 7.95
CA ARG A 108 3.74 -11.55 9.09
C ARG A 108 3.27 -10.52 10.13
N PHE A 109 4.05 -9.45 10.33
CA PHE A 109 3.66 -8.36 11.22
C PHE A 109 2.45 -7.57 10.68
N LEU A 110 2.43 -7.24 9.40
CA LEU A 110 1.30 -6.56 8.75
C LEU A 110 0.03 -7.43 8.83
N ASP A 111 0.14 -8.73 8.54
CA ASP A 111 -0.97 -9.69 8.63
C ASP A 111 -1.57 -9.79 10.06
N LYS A 112 -0.74 -9.60 11.10
CA LYS A 112 -1.20 -9.62 12.51
C LYS A 112 -1.96 -8.36 12.91
N THR A 113 -1.53 -7.18 12.44
CA THR A 113 -2.07 -5.90 12.91
C THR A 113 -3.29 -5.47 12.12
N ASN A 114 -3.29 -5.65 10.80
CA ASN A 114 -4.36 -5.21 9.88
C ASN A 114 -4.82 -3.74 10.07
N THR A 115 -3.97 -2.89 10.66
CA THR A 115 -4.32 -1.50 11.03
C THR A 115 -3.85 -0.50 9.98
N PHE A 116 -2.74 -0.78 9.29
CA PHE A 116 -2.04 0.20 8.48
C PHE A 116 -2.49 0.16 7.02
N ASN A 117 -2.71 1.35 6.47
CA ASN A 117 -3.02 1.54 5.06
C ASN A 117 -1.81 2.04 4.27
N ASN A 118 -0.81 2.59 4.96
CA ASN A 118 0.38 3.18 4.35
C ASN A 118 1.64 2.62 4.99
N LEU A 119 2.65 2.38 4.18
CA LEU A 119 3.96 1.89 4.61
C LEU A 119 5.05 2.77 4.02
N LYS A 120 5.97 3.25 4.85
CA LYS A 120 7.21 3.88 4.41
C LYS A 120 8.37 3.00 4.82
N LEU A 121 9.18 2.59 3.86
CA LEU A 121 10.39 1.81 4.05
C LEU A 121 11.57 2.68 3.67
N GLN A 122 12.44 2.96 4.65
CA GLN A 122 13.73 3.55 4.40
C GLN A 122 14.79 2.52 4.80
N ILE A 123 15.38 1.85 3.81
CA ILE A 123 16.19 0.64 4.00
C ILE A 123 17.45 0.63 3.13
N SER A 124 18.46 -0.11 3.60
CA SER A 124 19.60 -0.59 2.80
C SER A 124 19.39 -2.06 2.48
N MET A 125 19.80 -2.52 1.29
CA MET A 125 19.66 -3.94 0.91
C MET A 125 20.94 -4.47 0.28
N ASP A 126 21.49 -5.53 0.87
CA ASP A 126 22.63 -6.28 0.35
C ASP A 126 22.17 -7.42 -0.59
N SER A 127 23.00 -7.65 -1.61
CA SER A 127 22.73 -8.46 -2.81
C SER A 127 22.99 -9.96 -2.67
N THR A 128 23.49 -10.42 -1.51
CA THR A 128 24.15 -11.74 -1.41
C THR A 128 23.28 -12.87 -0.85
N ALA A 129 22.10 -12.58 -0.30
CA ALA A 129 21.25 -13.60 0.30
C ALA A 129 20.39 -14.32 -0.73
N ASP A 130 20.70 -15.60 -0.96
CA ASP A 130 19.99 -16.49 -1.87
C ASP A 130 18.54 -16.69 -1.40
N SER A 131 17.58 -16.30 -2.23
CA SER A 131 16.15 -16.28 -1.87
C SER A 131 15.52 -17.66 -2.01
N ALA A 132 15.81 -18.54 -1.06
CA ALA A 132 15.03 -19.77 -0.84
C ALA A 132 14.31 -19.68 0.51
N LEU A 133 13.06 -19.19 0.47
CA LEU A 133 11.85 -19.82 1.05
C LEU A 133 10.66 -18.83 1.03
N LYS A 134 10.03 -18.63 -0.13
CA LYS A 134 8.71 -17.98 -0.23
C LYS A 134 7.61 -18.99 0.14
N LEU A 135 7.47 -19.34 1.42
CA LEU A 135 6.43 -20.28 1.93
C LEU A 135 5.20 -19.56 2.50
N ILE A 136 4.92 -18.31 2.11
CA ILE A 136 3.69 -17.62 2.49
C ILE A 136 2.67 -17.80 1.36
N ARG A 137 1.61 -18.56 1.64
CA ARG A 137 0.54 -18.89 0.68
C ARG A 137 -0.58 -17.85 0.62
N SER A 138 -0.61 -16.88 1.54
CA SER A 138 -1.62 -15.83 1.52
C SER A 138 -1.40 -14.87 0.32
N PRO A 139 -2.41 -14.09 -0.09
CA PRO A 139 -2.18 -12.95 -0.97
C PRO A 139 -1.33 -11.88 -0.25
N PRO A 140 -0.57 -11.03 -0.98
CA PRO A 140 0.15 -9.91 -0.37
C PRO A 140 -0.79 -8.94 0.36
N TYR A 141 -0.30 -8.33 1.45
CA TYR A 141 -1.09 -7.42 2.27
C TYR A 141 -1.48 -6.15 1.48
N GLN A 142 -2.76 -5.76 1.49
CA GLN A 142 -3.23 -4.61 0.70
C GLN A 142 -2.88 -3.29 1.38
N LEU A 143 -2.25 -2.38 0.63
CA LEU A 143 -1.92 -1.03 1.09
C LEU A 143 -2.44 0.01 0.11
N GLU A 144 -2.81 1.19 0.60
CA GLU A 144 -3.10 2.34 -0.25
C GLU A 144 -1.80 2.91 -0.84
N HIS A 145 -0.76 3.05 -0.02
CA HIS A 145 0.52 3.62 -0.43
C HIS A 145 1.72 2.89 0.19
N VAL A 146 2.75 2.70 -0.62
CA VAL A 146 4.08 2.32 -0.16
C VAL A 146 5.08 3.37 -0.65
N GLU A 147 5.89 3.92 0.26
CA GLU A 147 7.05 4.75 -0.08
C GLU A 147 8.32 3.93 0.23
N LEU A 148 9.16 3.70 -0.78
CA LEU A 148 10.40 2.96 -0.68
C LEU A 148 11.57 3.91 -0.94
N ASP A 149 12.27 4.32 0.12
CA ASP A 149 13.46 5.19 0.08
C ASP A 149 14.74 4.37 0.31
N LEU A 150 15.55 4.28 -0.73
CA LEU A 150 16.76 3.47 -0.80
C LEU A 150 17.98 4.40 -0.76
N PHE A 151 18.73 4.38 0.35
CA PHE A 151 19.86 5.28 0.57
C PHE A 151 21.24 4.65 0.32
N SER A 152 21.33 3.32 0.21
CA SER A 152 22.52 2.58 -0.20
C SER A 152 22.08 1.24 -0.74
N THR A 153 22.00 1.06 -2.05
CA THR A 153 21.54 -0.22 -2.61
C THR A 153 22.36 -0.65 -3.81
N VAL A 154 22.83 -1.89 -3.74
CA VAL A 154 23.42 -2.60 -4.88
C VAL A 154 22.32 -3.22 -5.76
N ASN A 155 21.09 -3.39 -5.24
CA ASN A 155 20.02 -4.09 -5.97
C ASN A 155 18.60 -3.55 -5.71
N VAL A 156 18.29 -2.40 -6.32
CA VAL A 156 16.94 -1.77 -6.26
C VAL A 156 15.84 -2.72 -6.74
N ALA A 157 16.11 -3.51 -7.79
CA ALA A 157 15.14 -4.45 -8.34
C ALA A 157 14.72 -5.50 -7.29
N LYS A 158 15.68 -6.06 -6.54
CA LYS A 158 15.39 -7.01 -5.46
C LYS A 158 14.57 -6.37 -4.35
N ALA A 159 14.91 -5.16 -3.92
CA ALA A 159 14.14 -4.43 -2.90
C ALA A 159 12.68 -4.20 -3.35
N VAL A 160 12.47 -3.82 -4.62
CA VAL A 160 11.13 -3.69 -5.20
C VAL A 160 10.40 -5.04 -5.24
N GLU A 161 11.08 -6.10 -5.66
CA GLU A 161 10.51 -7.45 -5.72
C GLU A 161 10.04 -7.92 -4.34
N GLU A 162 10.89 -7.82 -3.32
CA GLU A 162 10.56 -8.23 -1.96
C GLU A 162 9.48 -7.35 -1.32
N THR A 163 9.49 -6.05 -1.62
CA THR A 163 8.42 -5.12 -1.20
C THR A 163 7.07 -5.53 -1.80
N LEU A 164 7.02 -5.81 -3.11
CA LEU A 164 5.77 -6.20 -3.80
C LEU A 164 5.36 -7.65 -3.52
N TRP A 165 6.29 -8.48 -3.05
CA TRP A 165 5.95 -9.78 -2.48
C TRP A 165 5.33 -9.65 -1.09
N CYS A 166 5.79 -8.69 -0.30
CA CYS A 166 5.26 -8.38 1.03
C CYS A 166 3.83 -7.81 0.95
N CYS A 167 3.61 -6.85 0.04
CA CYS A 167 2.38 -6.07 -0.03
C CYS A 167 1.91 -5.78 -1.46
N ARG A 168 0.61 -5.49 -1.62
CA ARG A 168 -0.04 -5.07 -2.86
C ARG A 168 -0.52 -3.62 -2.74
N PRO A 169 0.37 -2.64 -2.98
CA PRO A 169 0.00 -1.24 -2.91
C PRO A 169 -0.87 -0.81 -4.10
N ARG A 170 -1.82 0.11 -3.86
CA ARG A 170 -2.47 0.89 -4.93
C ARG A 170 -1.51 1.90 -5.53
N SER A 171 -0.58 2.44 -4.75
CA SER A 171 0.47 3.33 -5.23
C SER A 171 1.82 3.06 -4.58
N LEU A 172 2.88 3.09 -5.37
CA LEU A 172 4.27 2.85 -4.93
C LEU A 172 5.11 4.08 -5.29
N THR A 173 5.67 4.76 -4.30
CA THR A 173 6.72 5.77 -4.51
C THR A 173 8.08 5.12 -4.35
N LEU A 174 8.88 5.15 -5.40
CA LEU A 174 10.29 4.77 -5.36
C LEU A 174 11.13 6.04 -5.25
N ILE A 175 11.92 6.11 -4.19
CA ILE A 175 12.90 7.16 -3.92
C ILE A 175 14.26 6.48 -3.89
N SER A 176 15.15 6.88 -4.79
CA SER A 176 16.49 6.30 -4.82
C SER A 176 17.47 7.34 -5.33
N ASP A 177 18.66 7.32 -4.74
CA ASP A 177 19.84 7.97 -5.31
C ASP A 177 20.41 7.01 -6.36
N PHE A 178 19.76 6.97 -7.52
CA PHE A 178 20.25 6.17 -8.63
C PHE A 178 21.66 6.62 -9.00
N SER A 179 22.49 5.67 -9.44
CA SER A 179 23.73 6.01 -10.09
C SER A 179 23.45 6.98 -11.27
N HIS A 180 24.45 7.74 -11.68
CA HIS A 180 24.33 8.60 -12.87
C HIS A 180 24.12 7.80 -14.18
N ASP A 181 23.99 6.47 -14.10
CA ASP A 181 23.65 5.60 -15.23
C ASP A 181 22.15 5.65 -15.54
N PHE A 182 21.83 6.32 -16.64
CA PHE A 182 20.48 6.34 -17.21
C PHE A 182 19.97 4.94 -17.58
N GLU A 183 20.85 4.03 -18.00
CA GLU A 183 20.43 2.67 -18.34
C GLU A 183 19.94 1.91 -17.11
N GLU A 184 20.66 2.03 -15.99
CA GLU A 184 20.25 1.45 -14.70
C GLU A 184 18.91 2.02 -14.25
N GLN A 185 18.73 3.34 -14.30
CA GLN A 185 17.45 4.00 -13.98
C GLN A 185 16.30 3.47 -14.84
N SER A 186 16.52 3.39 -16.16
CA SER A 186 15.55 2.86 -17.12
C SER A 186 15.22 1.40 -16.86
N ARG A 187 16.22 0.57 -16.51
CA ARG A 187 16.04 -0.83 -16.16
C ARG A 187 15.20 -0.98 -14.89
N VAL A 188 15.48 -0.22 -13.84
CA VAL A 188 14.70 -0.28 -12.59
C VAL A 188 13.26 0.16 -12.84
N VAL A 189 13.03 1.29 -13.52
CA VAL A 189 11.67 1.78 -13.78
C VAL A 189 10.86 0.77 -14.60
N LYS A 190 11.46 0.18 -15.64
CA LYS A 190 10.84 -0.88 -16.44
C LYS A 190 10.56 -2.12 -15.61
N PHE A 191 11.50 -2.51 -14.75
CA PHE A 191 11.33 -3.66 -13.85
C PHE A 191 10.15 -3.42 -12.91
N THR A 192 10.15 -2.31 -12.15
CA THR A 192 9.08 -1.94 -11.22
C THR A 192 7.71 -1.90 -11.90
N TYR A 193 7.60 -1.27 -13.08
CA TYR A 193 6.36 -1.25 -13.86
C TYR A 193 5.87 -2.67 -14.20
N LYS A 194 6.76 -3.54 -14.70
CA LYS A 194 6.41 -4.93 -15.03
C LYS A 194 5.99 -5.72 -13.79
N THR A 195 6.70 -5.59 -12.68
CA THR A 195 6.38 -6.29 -11.44
C THR A 195 5.03 -5.85 -10.88
N LEU A 196 4.70 -4.56 -10.96
CA LEU A 196 3.38 -4.03 -10.57
C LEU A 196 2.25 -4.60 -11.44
N LEU A 197 2.46 -4.72 -12.75
CA LEU A 197 1.48 -5.34 -13.65
C LEU A 197 1.32 -6.84 -13.38
N GLN A 198 2.41 -7.56 -13.12
CA GLN A 198 2.36 -8.99 -12.80
C GLN A 198 1.61 -9.30 -11.51
N GLN A 199 1.56 -8.34 -10.58
CA GLN A 199 0.80 -8.48 -9.34
C GLN A 199 -0.72 -8.49 -9.55
N GLU A 200 -1.19 -8.11 -10.75
CA GLU A 200 -2.59 -7.91 -11.07
C GLU A 200 -3.08 -9.01 -12.02
N GLU A 201 -3.63 -10.09 -11.45
CA GLU A 201 -3.88 -11.34 -12.19
C GLU A 201 -5.04 -11.28 -13.21
N GLN A 202 -5.92 -10.26 -13.21
CA GLN A 202 -7.19 -10.32 -13.97
C GLN A 202 -7.83 -8.97 -14.37
N GLY A 203 -7.19 -7.82 -14.09
CA GLY A 203 -7.75 -6.50 -14.39
C GLY A 203 -6.96 -5.75 -15.44
N GLN A 204 -7.63 -5.01 -16.33
CA GLN A 204 -6.96 -3.99 -17.13
C GLN A 204 -6.68 -2.81 -16.20
N ILE A 205 -5.45 -2.73 -15.73
CA ILE A 205 -4.98 -1.66 -14.85
C ILE A 205 -4.07 -0.76 -15.66
N ASP A 206 -4.38 0.53 -15.60
CA ASP A 206 -3.48 1.55 -16.10
C ASP A 206 -2.57 2.00 -14.95
N ILE A 207 -1.31 2.27 -15.26
CA ILE A 207 -0.35 2.77 -14.27
C ILE A 207 0.04 4.17 -14.69
N GLN A 208 -0.43 5.16 -13.91
CA GLN A 208 0.04 6.51 -14.02
C GLN A 208 1.36 6.70 -13.28
N PHE A 209 2.18 7.63 -13.76
CA PHE A 209 3.45 7.96 -13.16
C PHE A 209 3.50 9.42 -12.75
N VAL A 210 3.97 9.67 -11.53
CA VAL A 210 4.30 11.01 -11.06
C VAL A 210 5.79 11.08 -10.84
N LEU A 211 6.47 11.90 -11.62
CA LEU A 211 7.89 12.15 -11.49
C LEU A 211 8.11 13.46 -10.75
N SER A 212 8.93 13.40 -9.70
CA SER A 212 9.41 14.61 -9.04
C SER A 212 10.91 14.56 -8.83
N TYR A 213 11.51 15.74 -8.86
CA TYR A 213 12.91 15.96 -8.55
C TYR A 213 13.00 16.89 -7.35
N SER A 214 14.09 16.81 -6.59
CA SER A 214 14.27 17.53 -5.31
C SER A 214 14.04 19.05 -5.36
N SER A 215 14.03 19.67 -6.56
CA SER A 215 13.83 21.11 -6.75
C SER A 215 12.80 21.49 -7.83
N LYS A 216 12.01 20.55 -8.37
CA LYS A 216 11.10 20.82 -9.49
C LYS A 216 9.66 20.40 -9.23
N ALA A 217 8.74 21.09 -9.91
CA ALA A 217 7.33 20.74 -9.98
C ALA A 217 7.13 19.28 -10.42
N LYS A 218 6.13 18.62 -9.82
CA LYS A 218 5.69 17.27 -10.17
C LYS A 218 5.24 17.22 -11.63
N ARG A 219 5.62 16.17 -12.34
CA ARG A 219 5.20 15.91 -13.73
C ARG A 219 4.46 14.58 -13.78
N ASN A 220 3.28 14.59 -14.39
CA ASN A 220 2.48 13.39 -14.57
C ASN A 220 2.72 12.80 -15.96
N PHE A 221 2.75 11.47 -16.05
CA PHE A 221 2.88 10.72 -17.28
C PHE A 221 1.84 9.59 -17.28
N SER A 222 1.18 9.40 -18.41
CA SER A 222 0.24 8.29 -18.62
C SER A 222 0.88 7.10 -19.33
N ASP A 223 2.12 7.23 -19.80
CA ASP A 223 2.81 6.16 -20.53
C ASP A 223 4.28 6.04 -20.13
N LEU A 224 4.76 4.79 -20.10
CA LEU A 224 6.11 4.45 -19.70
C LEU A 224 7.17 5.08 -20.63
N ASN A 225 6.90 5.20 -21.93
CA ASN A 225 7.90 5.71 -22.88
C ASN A 225 8.15 7.21 -22.67
N SER A 226 7.11 7.99 -22.40
CA SER A 226 7.23 9.42 -22.06
C SER A 226 7.95 9.63 -20.73
N LEU A 227 7.67 8.79 -19.72
CA LEU A 227 8.43 8.79 -18.47
C LEU A 227 9.92 8.53 -18.73
N LEU A 228 10.25 7.45 -19.46
CA LEU A 228 11.63 7.08 -19.76
C LEU A 228 12.39 8.16 -20.54
N LYS A 229 11.72 8.86 -21.48
CA LYS A 229 12.31 10.03 -22.18
C LYS A 229 12.59 11.19 -21.23
N ALA A 230 11.78 11.35 -20.17
CA ALA A 230 11.95 12.41 -19.18
C ALA A 230 13.06 12.13 -18.16
N LEU A 231 13.41 10.85 -17.91
CA LEU A 231 14.46 10.45 -16.98
C LEU A 231 15.86 10.98 -17.33
N ALA A 232 16.11 11.35 -18.59
CA ALA A 232 17.43 11.63 -19.18
C ALA A 232 18.14 12.92 -18.70
N ARG A 233 18.00 13.36 -17.45
CA ARG A 233 18.63 14.59 -16.96
C ARG A 233 19.25 14.36 -15.58
N ASN A 234 20.59 14.27 -15.55
CA ASN A 234 21.49 14.25 -14.38
C ASN A 234 20.89 14.87 -13.09
N GLN A 235 20.23 14.05 -12.28
CA GLN A 235 19.65 14.45 -11.00
C GLN A 235 20.06 13.40 -9.95
N ARG A 236 20.43 13.87 -8.76
CA ARG A 236 20.98 13.00 -7.70
C ARG A 236 19.93 12.13 -7.03
N LYS A 237 18.75 12.68 -6.75
CA LYS A 237 17.65 12.00 -6.07
C LYS A 237 16.42 12.01 -6.95
N LEU A 238 15.96 10.82 -7.33
CA LEU A 238 14.80 10.63 -8.18
C LEU A 238 13.64 10.10 -7.34
N THR A 239 12.47 10.70 -7.53
CA THR A 239 11.23 10.23 -6.90
C THR A 239 10.22 9.93 -7.99
N ILE A 240 9.82 8.66 -8.10
CA ILE A 240 8.81 8.20 -9.05
C ILE A 240 7.70 7.54 -8.27
N THR A 241 6.48 8.06 -8.40
CA THR A 241 5.29 7.40 -7.88
C THR A 241 4.56 6.69 -9.01
N PHE A 242 4.34 5.40 -8.86
CA PHE A 242 3.50 4.55 -9.69
C PHE A 242 2.12 4.48 -9.04
N VAL A 243 1.06 4.81 -9.78
CA VAL A 243 -0.32 4.81 -9.26
C VAL A 243 -1.16 3.89 -10.14
N LYS A 244 -1.75 2.84 -9.53
CA LYS A 244 -2.68 1.95 -10.20
C LYS A 244 -4.04 2.62 -10.32
N GLU A 245 -4.55 2.70 -11.54
CA GLU A 245 -5.90 3.13 -11.85
C GLU A 245 -6.74 1.97 -12.40
N GLU A 246 -7.95 1.83 -11.87
CA GLU A 246 -8.92 0.88 -12.37
C GLU A 246 -9.58 1.45 -13.63
N VAL A 247 -9.48 0.72 -14.74
CA VAL A 247 -10.18 1.07 -15.96
C VAL A 247 -11.65 0.62 -15.82
N ILE A 248 -12.53 1.56 -15.48
CA ILE A 248 -13.97 1.30 -15.44
C ILE A 248 -14.49 1.26 -16.88
N PHE A 249 -14.69 0.04 -17.42
CA PHE A 249 -15.46 -0.13 -18.65
C PHE A 249 -16.93 0.15 -18.39
N ILE A 250 -17.38 1.36 -18.75
CA ILE A 250 -18.80 1.64 -18.86
C ILE A 250 -19.29 0.90 -20.12
N PHE A 251 -19.85 -0.30 -19.93
CA PHE A 251 -20.63 -0.96 -20.98
C PHE A 251 -21.88 -0.12 -21.23
N LEU A 252 -21.81 0.79 -22.22
CA LEU A 252 -23.00 1.31 -22.86
C LEU A 252 -23.61 0.16 -23.67
N LEU A 253 -24.53 -0.58 -23.05
CA LEU A 253 -25.45 -1.46 -23.77
C LEU A 253 -26.27 -0.58 -24.72
N THR A 254 -25.76 -0.36 -25.93
CA THR A 254 -26.56 0.23 -26.99
C THR A 254 -27.58 -0.82 -27.41
N SER A 255 -28.84 -0.53 -27.13
CA SER A 255 -30.01 -1.35 -27.45
C SER A 255 -30.15 -1.50 -28.96
N LYS A 256 -29.40 -2.43 -29.56
CA LYS A 256 -29.54 -2.77 -31.00
C LYS A 256 -29.58 -4.28 -31.28
N GLN A 257 -29.68 -5.13 -30.27
CA GLN A 257 -29.59 -6.59 -30.47
C GLN A 257 -30.66 -7.46 -29.78
N PHE A 258 -31.89 -6.95 -29.63
CA PHE A 258 -33.05 -7.79 -29.34
C PHE A 258 -34.19 -7.53 -30.33
N PHE A 259 -33.92 -7.75 -31.62
CA PHE A 259 -34.93 -8.00 -32.64
C PHE A 259 -34.29 -8.88 -33.73
N VAL A 260 -34.26 -10.20 -33.51
CA VAL A 260 -34.41 -11.25 -34.54
C VAL A 260 -34.64 -12.57 -33.80
N ASN A 261 -35.90 -12.97 -33.62
CA ASN A 261 -36.35 -14.35 -33.87
C ASN A 261 -37.87 -14.41 -33.68
N GLU A 262 -38.59 -14.00 -34.70
CA GLU A 262 -39.98 -14.39 -34.89
C GLU A 262 -39.99 -15.64 -35.77
N HIS A 263 -40.26 -16.82 -35.19
CA HIS A 263 -41.12 -17.80 -35.85
C HIS A 263 -41.59 -18.94 -34.93
N ARG A 264 -42.92 -18.96 -34.78
CA ARG A 264 -43.84 -20.08 -34.57
C ARG A 264 -43.71 -20.89 -33.27
N TYR A 265 -44.61 -20.62 -32.33
CA TYR A 265 -45.62 -21.60 -31.90
C TYR A 265 -46.71 -20.91 -31.04
N GLY A 266 -47.97 -21.08 -31.44
CA GLY A 266 -49.15 -21.32 -30.59
C GLY A 266 -49.59 -20.26 -29.57
N ASP A 267 -50.75 -19.67 -29.86
CA ASP A 267 -51.65 -18.90 -28.98
C ASP A 267 -51.67 -19.29 -27.49
N CYS A 268 -51.56 -18.28 -26.61
CA CYS A 268 -52.56 -17.99 -25.57
C CYS A 268 -52.33 -16.59 -24.96
N MET A 269 -53.43 -15.83 -24.84
CA MET A 269 -53.51 -14.45 -24.38
C MET A 269 -52.88 -14.19 -23.00
N MET A 270 -52.16 -13.07 -22.87
CA MET A 270 -52.45 -11.96 -21.94
C MET A 270 -51.44 -10.81 -22.18
N HIS A 271 -51.96 -9.66 -22.59
CA HIS A 271 -51.22 -8.40 -22.76
C HIS A 271 -50.50 -7.95 -21.49
N ARG A 272 -49.21 -7.61 -21.60
CA ARG A 272 -48.58 -6.43 -20.95
C ARG A 272 -47.28 -6.07 -21.67
N ASN A 273 -47.30 -4.95 -22.39
CA ASN A 273 -46.09 -4.33 -22.94
C ASN A 273 -45.15 -3.88 -21.80
N PRO A 274 -43.82 -4.08 -21.88
CA PRO A 274 -42.90 -3.37 -21.01
C PRO A 274 -42.89 -1.89 -21.41
N SER A 275 -43.49 -1.03 -20.60
CA SER A 275 -43.37 0.41 -20.77
C SER A 275 -42.07 0.91 -20.14
N VAL A 276 -41.11 1.31 -20.97
CA VAL A 276 -39.97 2.10 -20.53
C VAL A 276 -40.45 3.55 -20.43
N ARG A 277 -40.64 4.07 -19.22
CA ARG A 277 -40.83 5.52 -18.99
C ARG A 277 -39.52 6.12 -18.51
N ILE A 278 -38.89 6.92 -19.36
CA ILE A 278 -37.78 7.78 -18.98
C ILE A 278 -38.39 9.06 -18.41
N LYS A 279 -38.23 9.28 -17.10
CA LYS A 279 -38.42 10.58 -16.47
C LYS A 279 -37.36 10.76 -15.40
N ASP A 280 -36.58 11.83 -15.54
CA ASP A 280 -35.76 12.44 -14.50
C ASP A 280 -34.70 11.54 -13.83
N ASN A 281 -33.64 11.22 -14.57
CA ASN A 281 -32.27 11.02 -14.05
C ASN A 281 -32.06 10.13 -12.81
N ARG A 282 -32.91 9.12 -12.56
CA ARG A 282 -32.69 8.18 -11.45
C ARG A 282 -33.07 6.74 -11.81
N VAL A 283 -32.09 5.86 -11.57
CA VAL A 283 -32.16 4.39 -11.37
C VAL A 283 -32.93 3.61 -12.44
N LEU A 284 -32.19 2.83 -13.24
CA LEU A 284 -32.76 1.78 -14.09
C LEU A 284 -32.94 0.51 -13.25
N THR A 285 -34.18 0.16 -12.91
CA THR A 285 -34.52 -1.17 -12.41
C THR A 285 -35.07 -1.99 -13.58
N VAL A 286 -34.32 -3.02 -14.01
CA VAL A 286 -34.77 -3.96 -15.03
C VAL A 286 -35.38 -5.17 -14.32
N TYR A 287 -36.67 -5.42 -14.54
CA TYR A 287 -37.34 -6.63 -14.06
C TYR A 287 -37.28 -7.73 -15.11
N GLN A 288 -36.52 -8.77 -14.82
CA GLN A 288 -36.65 -10.09 -15.45
C GLN A 288 -36.75 -11.12 -14.33
N GLY A 289 -37.53 -12.18 -14.54
CA GLY A 289 -37.94 -13.13 -13.51
C GLY A 289 -36.87 -13.52 -12.46
N SER A 290 -37.30 -13.53 -11.20
CA SER A 290 -36.68 -14.10 -9.99
C SER A 290 -35.24 -13.73 -9.60
N PHE A 291 -34.48 -12.92 -10.35
CA PHE A 291 -33.14 -12.48 -9.94
C PHE A 291 -32.97 -10.96 -10.07
N CYS A 292 -32.86 -10.26 -8.93
CA CYS A 292 -32.57 -8.83 -8.89
C CYS A 292 -31.07 -8.56 -9.03
N PHE A 293 -30.64 -7.96 -10.14
CA PHE A 293 -29.34 -7.29 -10.25
C PHE A 293 -29.52 -5.79 -10.00
N LEU A 294 -28.96 -5.28 -8.91
CA LEU A 294 -28.94 -3.85 -8.60
C LEU A 294 -27.65 -3.24 -9.16
N VAL A 295 -27.70 -2.61 -10.33
CA VAL A 295 -26.58 -1.84 -10.87
C VAL A 295 -26.78 -0.37 -10.48
N ILE A 296 -26.06 0.09 -9.47
CA ILE A 296 -26.04 1.51 -9.07
C ILE A 296 -25.01 2.23 -9.94
N VAL A 297 -25.49 2.95 -10.97
CA VAL A 297 -24.69 3.91 -11.74
C VAL A 297 -24.90 5.28 -11.13
N GLN A 298 -23.95 5.76 -10.33
CA GLN A 298 -23.93 7.13 -9.83
C GLN A 298 -22.93 7.95 -10.65
N ILE A 299 -23.40 8.47 -11.78
CA ILE A 299 -22.71 9.52 -12.53
C ILE A 299 -23.16 10.86 -11.95
N MET A 300 -22.30 11.52 -11.17
CA MET A 300 -22.42 12.95 -10.91
C MET A 300 -21.09 13.64 -11.19
N LEU A 301 -21.07 14.33 -12.33
CA LEU A 301 -20.63 15.72 -12.50
C LEU A 301 -19.30 16.11 -11.86
N LEU A 302 -18.21 15.94 -12.61
CA LEU A 302 -17.02 16.79 -12.52
C LEU A 302 -16.68 17.34 -13.91
N PHE A 303 -17.53 18.24 -14.41
CA PHE A 303 -17.16 19.26 -15.38
C PHE A 303 -18.13 20.45 -15.22
N SER A 304 -17.71 21.43 -14.43
CA SER A 304 -17.95 22.86 -14.65
C SER A 304 -16.81 23.61 -13.97
#